data_AF-A0A959FB25-F1
#
_entry.id   AF-A0A959FB25-F1
#
_cell.length_a   1.000
_cell.length_b   1.000
_cell.length_c   1.000
_cell.angle_alpha   90.00
_cell.angle_beta   90.00
_cell.angle_gamma   90.00
#
_symmetry.space_group_name_H-M   'P 1'
#
loop_
_entity.id
_entity.type
_entity.pdbx_description
1 polymer ?
#
loop_
_entity_poly.entity_id
_entity_poly.type
_entity_poly.pdbx_seq_one_letter_code
_entity_poly.pdbx_strand_id
1 'polypeptide(L)'
;MNVLIVEDEKRTAELLKEMIEQNDDFLVVGIMEAVTEAVAYLSKHQQQLDLLFFDIQLADGHSFEIFHHIDVVIPVIFCTAYDEFTMQAIKN
;
A
#
# COMPACT_ATOMS: atom_id res chain seq x y z
N MET A 1 -0.89 -14.41 -6.17
CA MET A 1 -0.69 -13.54 -5.02
C MET A 1 -1.52 -12.29 -5.23
N ASN A 2 -2.46 -12.02 -4.33
CA ASN A 2 -3.33 -10.86 -4.38
C ASN A 2 -2.63 -9.66 -3.73
N VAL A 3 -2.52 -8.58 -4.50
CA VAL A 3 -1.78 -7.37 -4.11
C VAL A 3 -2.75 -6.20 -3.99
N LEU A 4 -2.59 -5.40 -2.94
CA LEU A 4 -3.25 -4.11 -2.80
C LEU A 4 -2.22 -2.99 -2.93
N ILE A 5 -2.54 -1.96 -3.71
CA ILE A 5 -1.77 -0.73 -3.81
C ILE A 5 -2.48 0.37 -3.02
N VAL A 6 -1.73 1.16 -2.27
CA VAL A 6 -2.19 2.39 -1.62
C VAL A 6 -1.30 3.54 -2.11
N GLU A 7 -1.83 4.36 -3.01
CA GLU A 7 -1.12 5.39 -3.77
C GLU A 7 -2.16 6.42 -4.25
N ASP A 8 -1.94 7.71 -3.95
CA ASP A 8 -2.90 8.77 -4.29
C ASP A 8 -2.70 9.28 -5.73
N GLU A 9 -1.50 9.10 -6.31
CA GLU A 9 -1.23 9.48 -7.69
C GLU A 9 -1.57 8.35 -8.66
N LYS A 10 -2.72 8.51 -9.34
CA LYS A 10 -3.28 7.53 -10.26
C LYS A 10 -2.28 6.98 -11.30
N ARG A 11 -1.44 7.82 -11.93
CA ARG A 11 -0.51 7.34 -12.96
C ARG A 11 0.58 6.46 -12.36
N THR A 12 1.08 6.81 -11.17
CA THR A 12 2.05 6.03 -10.42
C THR A 12 1.45 4.69 -10.00
N ALA A 13 0.20 4.69 -9.52
CA ALA A 13 -0.51 3.46 -9.18
C ALA A 13 -0.71 2.53 -10.40
N GLU A 14 -1.08 3.10 -11.55
CA GLU A 14 -1.24 2.37 -12.82
C GLU A 14 0.11 1.78 -13.29
N LEU A 15 1.19 2.57 -13.26
CA LEU A 15 2.52 2.10 -13.63
C LEU A 15 3.00 0.98 -12.69
N LEU A 16 2.82 1.16 -11.38
CA LEU A 16 3.21 0.15 -10.40
C LEU A 16 2.41 -1.15 -10.59
N LYS A 17 1.11 -1.04 -10.87
CA LYS A 17 0.27 -2.19 -11.24
C LYS A 17 0.81 -2.91 -12.47
N GLU A 18 1.09 -2.19 -13.55
CA GLU A 18 1.66 -2.77 -14.77
C GLU A 18 2.98 -3.49 -14.49
N MET A 19 3.84 -2.94 -13.62
CA MET A 19 5.10 -3.57 -13.23
C MET A 19 4.90 -4.85 -12.39
N ILE A 20 3.96 -4.83 -11.45
CA ILE A 20 3.64 -5.99 -10.59
C ILE A 20 3.06 -7.13 -11.43
N GLU A 21 2.10 -6.82 -12.31
CA GLU A 21 1.38 -7.80 -13.13
C GLU A 21 2.17 -8.30 -14.35
N GLN A 22 3.42 -7.86 -14.55
CA GLN A 22 4.34 -8.50 -15.50
C GLN A 22 4.67 -9.94 -15.12
N ASN A 23 4.49 -10.30 -13.86
CA ASN A 23 4.56 -11.68 -13.39
C ASN A 23 3.14 -12.18 -13.11
N ASP A 24 2.71 -13.21 -13.86
CA ASP A 24 1.38 -13.83 -13.76
C ASP A 24 1.05 -14.38 -12.36
N ASP A 25 2.06 -14.57 -11.50
CA ASP A 25 1.85 -14.96 -10.10
C ASP A 25 1.23 -13.84 -9.25
N PHE A 26 1.23 -12.59 -9.70
CA PHE A 26 0.68 -11.45 -8.97
C PHE A 26 -0.55 -10.85 -9.66
N LEU A 27 -1.52 -10.43 -8.86
CA LEU A 27 -2.75 -9.77 -9.32
C LEU A 27 -3.04 -8.58 -8.41
N VAL A 28 -3.16 -7.38 -8.98
CA VAL A 28 -3.56 -6.20 -8.22
C VAL A 28 -5.08 -6.19 -8.10
N VAL A 29 -5.57 -6.48 -6.89
CA VAL A 29 -7.00 -6.63 -6.61
C VAL A 29 -7.69 -5.32 -6.20
N GLY A 30 -6.90 -4.27 -5.95
CA GLY A 30 -7.40 -2.95 -5.62
C GLY A 30 -6.31 -1.88 -5.55
N ILE A 31 -6.72 -0.63 -5.72
CA ILE A 31 -5.89 0.57 -5.57
C ILE A 31 -6.69 1.54 -4.71
N MET A 32 -6.13 1.95 -3.57
CA MET A 32 -6.73 2.91 -2.64
C MET A 32 -5.92 4.21 -2.69
N GLU A 33 -6.58 5.36 -2.63
CA GLU A 33 -5.92 6.67 -2.79
C GLU A 33 -5.68 7.38 -1.44
N ALA A 34 -6.20 6.83 -0.35
CA ALA A 34 -6.28 7.50 0.94
C ALA A 34 -6.12 6.53 2.12
N VAL A 35 -5.59 7.01 3.26
CA VAL A 35 -5.50 6.30 4.54
C VAL A 35 -6.87 5.77 4.94
N THR A 36 -7.88 6.64 4.90
CA THR A 36 -9.25 6.29 5.30
C THR A 36 -9.85 5.16 4.45
N GLU A 37 -9.58 5.16 3.15
CA GLU A 37 -10.02 4.13 2.22
C GLU A 37 -9.29 2.80 2.48
N ALA A 38 -7.96 2.86 2.64
CA ALA A 38 -7.12 1.70 2.94
C ALA A 38 -7.53 1.03 4.25
N VAL A 39 -7.77 1.78 5.33
CA VAL A 39 -8.26 1.24 6.61
C VAL A 39 -9.61 0.54 6.42
N ALA A 40 -10.55 1.17 5.71
CA ALA A 40 -11.88 0.61 5.49
C ALA A 40 -11.83 -0.68 4.66
N TYR A 41 -10.94 -0.77 3.67
CA TYR A 41 -10.75 -1.95 2.84
C TYR A 41 -10.06 -3.09 3.61
N LEU A 42 -8.92 -2.80 4.26
CA LEU A 42 -8.13 -3.78 5.00
C LEU A 42 -8.93 -4.40 6.15
N SER A 43 -9.76 -3.61 6.84
CA SER A 43 -10.67 -4.10 7.89
C SER A 43 -11.60 -5.22 7.43
N LYS A 44 -11.91 -5.29 6.13
CA LYS A 44 -12.85 -6.26 5.56
C LYS A 44 -12.17 -7.35 4.75
N HIS A 45 -11.05 -7.04 4.12
CA HIS A 45 -10.49 -7.86 3.04
C HIS A 45 -9.06 -8.34 3.28
N GLN A 46 -8.37 -7.93 4.36
CA GLN A 46 -6.94 -8.23 4.53
C GLN A 46 -6.59 -9.74 4.48
N GLN A 47 -7.50 -10.63 4.89
CA GLN A 47 -7.28 -12.09 4.85
C GLN A 47 -7.17 -12.67 3.43
N GLN A 48 -7.52 -11.89 2.41
CA GLN A 48 -7.48 -12.29 1.00
C GLN A 48 -6.26 -11.68 0.29
N LEU A 49 -5.41 -10.95 0.99
CA LEU A 49 -4.24 -10.26 0.44
C LEU A 49 -2.97 -11.00 0.85
N ASP A 50 -1.98 -10.98 -0.04
CA ASP A 50 -0.68 -11.61 0.18
C ASP A 50 0.44 -10.56 0.33
N LEU A 51 0.26 -9.35 -0.22
CA LEU A 51 1.26 -8.29 -0.23
C LEU A 51 0.60 -6.91 -0.37
N LEU A 52 1.15 -5.91 0.31
CA LEU A 52 0.72 -4.52 0.23
C LEU A 52 1.85 -3.63 -0.31
N PHE A 53 1.53 -2.72 -1.22
CA PHE A 53 2.41 -1.63 -1.65
C PHE A 53 1.83 -0.30 -1.19
N PHE A 54 2.56 0.43 -0.34
CA PHE A 54 2.14 1.72 0.19
C PHE A 54 3.06 2.83 -0.29
N ASP A 55 2.51 3.91 -0.83
CA ASP A 55 3.21 5.19 -0.78
C ASP A 55 3.21 5.73 0.66
N ILE A 56 4.22 6.53 1.01
CA ILE A 56 4.34 7.12 2.36
C ILE A 56 3.45 8.36 2.53
N GLN A 57 3.25 9.14 1.48
CA GLN A 57 2.57 10.43 1.51
C GLN A 57 1.30 10.39 0.66
N LEU A 58 0.17 10.13 1.31
CA LEU A 58 -1.13 10.11 0.65
C LEU A 58 -1.82 11.47 0.74
N ALA A 59 -2.93 11.61 0.00
CA ALA A 59 -3.72 12.84 -0.05
C ALA A 59 -4.32 13.27 1.31
N ASP A 60 -4.60 12.31 2.20
CA ASP A 60 -5.22 12.54 3.52
C ASP A 60 -4.30 12.30 4.72
N GLY A 61 -3.02 11.98 4.50
CA GLY A 61 -2.05 11.80 5.59
C GLY A 61 -0.87 10.88 5.24
N HIS A 62 -0.14 10.46 6.26
CA HIS A 62 0.91 9.46 6.10
C HIS A 62 0.32 8.05 6.15
N SER A 63 0.74 7.17 5.24
CA SER A 63 0.26 5.77 5.25
C SER A 63 0.64 5.01 6.52
N PHE A 64 1.65 5.48 7.28
CA PHE A 64 1.95 4.97 8.61
C PHE A 64 0.77 5.10 9.60
N GLU A 65 -0.16 6.02 9.38
CA GLU A 65 -1.35 6.17 10.22
C GLU A 65 -2.29 4.97 10.11
N ILE A 66 -2.26 4.21 9.01
CA ILE A 66 -3.04 2.98 8.83
C ILE A 66 -2.78 2.00 9.98
N PHE A 67 -1.52 1.85 10.41
CA PHE A 67 -1.14 0.94 11.49
C PHE A 67 -1.61 1.39 12.88
N HIS A 68 -2.00 2.65 13.06
CA HIS A 68 -2.63 3.12 14.30
C HIS A 68 -4.12 2.75 14.38
N HIS A 69 -4.76 2.45 13.24
CA HIS A 69 -6.19 2.16 13.15
C HIS A 69 -6.49 0.66 13.06
N ILE A 70 -5.60 -0.12 12.47
CA ILE A 70 -5.77 -1.55 12.27
C ILE A 70 -4.44 -2.30 12.40
N ASP A 71 -4.48 -3.49 12.97
CA ASP A 71 -3.36 -4.43 12.95
C ASP A 71 -3.23 -5.06 11.55
N VAL A 72 -2.17 -4.69 10.85
CA VAL A 72 -1.86 -5.17 9.50
C VAL A 72 -0.88 -6.33 9.62
N VAL A 73 -1.35 -7.54 9.36
CA VAL A 73 -0.53 -8.76 9.46
C VAL A 73 0.09 -9.19 8.12
N ILE A 74 -0.23 -8.47 7.05
CA ILE A 74 0.23 -8.73 5.68
C ILE A 74 1.57 -7.99 5.45
N PRO A 75 2.55 -8.59 4.75
CA PRO A 75 3.78 -7.90 4.40
C PRO A 75 3.53 -6.59 3.64
N VAL A 76 4.27 -5.54 4.02
CA VAL A 76 4.16 -4.20 3.42
C VAL A 76 5.48 -3.80 2.78
N ILE A 77 5.41 -3.34 1.54
CA ILE A 77 6.50 -2.66 0.83
C ILE A 77 6.14 -1.18 0.74
N PHE A 78 7.01 -0.34 1.30
CA PHE A 78 6.89 1.11 1.12
C PHE A 78 7.63 1.52 -0.16
N CYS A 79 6.93 2.22 -1.03
CA CYS A 79 7.47 2.91 -2.18
C CYS A 79 7.44 4.40 -1.88
N THR A 80 8.52 5.13 -2.08
CA THR A 80 8.49 6.59 -1.88
C THR A 80 9.59 7.25 -2.70
N ALA A 81 9.35 8.48 -3.14
CA ALA A 81 10.36 9.33 -3.77
C ALA A 81 11.18 10.15 -2.76
N TYR A 82 10.88 10.05 -1.46
CA TYR A 82 11.50 10.87 -0.41
C TYR A 82 12.58 10.09 0.35
N ASP A 83 13.84 10.52 0.22
CA ASP A 83 15.00 9.89 0.85
C ASP A 83 14.98 9.91 2.40
N GLU A 84 14.25 10.85 3.01
CA GLU A 84 14.28 11.08 4.46
C GLU A 84 13.51 10.02 5.27
N PHE A 85 12.61 9.27 4.64
CA PHE A 85 11.74 8.32 5.34
C PHE A 85 12.31 6.89 5.45
N THR A 86 13.44 6.60 4.79
CA THR A 86 14.10 5.29 4.89
C THR A 86 14.39 4.91 6.35
N MET A 87 14.78 5.89 7.18
CA MET A 87 15.10 5.65 8.60
C MET A 87 13.87 5.45 9.50
N GLN A 88 12.69 5.93 9.09
CA GLN A 88 11.44 5.71 9.82
C GLN A 88 10.83 4.34 9.49
N ALA A 89 10.92 3.89 8.24
CA ALA A 89 10.45 2.57 7.80
C ALA A 89 11.17 1.39 8.49
N ILE A 90 12.41 1.59 8.95
CA ILE A 90 13.24 0.56 9.61
C ILE A 90 12.98 0.49 11.13
N LYS A 91 12.37 1.52 11.75
CA LYS A 91 12.36 1.69 13.22
C LYS A 91 11.22 0.99 13.97
N ASN A 92 10.43 0.15 13.31
CA ASN A 92 9.34 -0.60 13.96
C ASN A 92 9.87 -1.81 14.76
#